data_AF-A0A7H4P3P9-F1
#
_entry.id   AF-A0A7H4P3P9-F1
#
_cell.length_a   1.000
_cell.length_b   1.000
_cell.length_c   1.000
_cell.angle_alpha   90.00
_cell.angle_beta   90.00
_cell.angle_gamma   90.00
#
_symmetry.space_group_name_H-M   'P 1'
#
loop_
_entity.id
_entity.type
_entity.pdbx_description
1 polymer ?
#
loop_
_entity_poly.entity_id
_entity_poly.type
_entity_poly.pdbx_seq_one_letter_code
_entity_poly.pdbx_strand_id
1 'polypeptide(L)'
;MKGSIFRHPDPLPVGVSSGYVMTVLGPLPISEMGVTLMHEHILLDASGKWVPPCCCSDRHLAEMPVKMENLGELSLNPLMSRDNCQLFDVDVAIEELTKYRALAGKR
;
A
#
# COMPACT_ATOMS: atom_id res chain seq x y z
N MET A 1 20.20 -9.72 25.82
CA MET A 1 18.95 -9.11 25.33
C MET A 1 17.88 -10.19 25.30
N LYS A 2 16.88 -10.14 26.20
CA LYS A 2 15.80 -11.13 26.28
C LYS A 2 14.79 -10.89 25.15
N GLY A 3 14.30 -11.97 24.55
CA GLY A 3 13.53 -12.00 23.31
C GLY A 3 12.30 -11.11 23.33
N SER A 4 12.12 -10.34 22.24
CA SER A 4 10.88 -9.63 21.96
C SER A 4 9.82 -10.65 21.54
N ILE A 5 8.60 -10.53 22.07
CA ILE A 5 7.45 -11.36 21.63
C ILE A 5 7.11 -11.16 20.14
N PHE A 6 7.63 -10.09 19.51
CA PHE A 6 7.46 -9.79 18.10
C PHE A 6 8.58 -10.37 17.22
N ARG A 7 9.58 -11.04 17.80
CA ARG A 7 10.67 -11.66 17.05
C ARG A 7 10.58 -13.17 17.19
N HIS A 8 10.67 -13.86 16.06
CA HIS A 8 10.82 -15.31 16.03
C HIS A 8 12.03 -15.72 16.89
N PRO A 9 11.93 -16.79 17.70
CA PRO A 9 12.98 -17.21 18.64
C PRO A 9 14.32 -17.48 17.96
N ASP A 10 14.27 -17.97 16.73
CA ASP A 10 15.43 -18.08 15.83
C ASP A 10 15.35 -17.00 14.74
N PRO A 11 16.46 -16.31 14.40
CA PRO A 11 16.45 -15.42 13.25
C PRO A 11 16.06 -16.21 12.00
N LEU A 12 15.09 -15.68 11.24
CA LEU A 12 14.76 -16.24 9.93
C LEU A 12 16.04 -16.32 9.10
N PRO A 13 16.24 -17.35 8.27
CA PRO A 13 17.49 -17.59 7.55
C PRO A 13 17.78 -16.54 6.44
N VAL A 14 16.99 -15.48 6.38
CA VAL A 14 17.05 -14.44 5.36
C VAL A 14 17.51 -13.13 5.99
N GLY A 15 18.63 -12.61 5.50
CA GLY A 15 19.22 -11.35 5.92
C GLY A 15 20.11 -10.78 4.81
N VAL A 16 20.69 -9.61 5.03
CA VAL A 16 21.45 -8.88 3.99
C VAL A 16 22.63 -9.68 3.39
N SER A 17 23.14 -10.68 4.11
CA SER A 17 24.25 -11.54 3.67
C SER A 17 23.81 -12.91 3.16
N SER A 18 22.51 -13.25 3.15
CA SER A 18 22.06 -14.61 2.79
C SER A 18 21.96 -14.84 1.29
N GLY A 19 21.92 -13.78 0.46
CA GLY A 19 21.65 -13.89 -0.97
C GLY A 19 20.17 -14.09 -1.32
N TYR A 20 19.28 -13.99 -0.32
CA TYR A 20 17.83 -14.14 -0.45
C TYR A 20 17.09 -12.90 0.07
N VAL A 21 15.88 -12.68 -0.45
CA VAL A 21 14.87 -11.79 0.11
C VAL A 21 13.67 -12.63 0.59
N MET A 22 12.97 -12.18 1.62
CA MET A 22 11.75 -12.86 2.10
C MET A 22 10.53 -12.25 1.41
N THR A 23 9.72 -13.08 0.76
CA THR A 23 8.43 -12.70 0.17
C THR A 23 7.27 -13.30 0.99
N VAL A 24 6.03 -12.95 0.69
CA VAL A 24 4.85 -13.58 1.31
C VAL A 24 4.70 -15.07 1.00
N LEU A 25 5.36 -15.56 -0.06
CA LEU A 25 5.43 -16.98 -0.41
C LEU A 25 6.71 -17.67 0.08
N GLY A 26 7.57 -16.97 0.82
CA GLY A 26 8.85 -17.48 1.33
C GLY A 26 10.10 -16.86 0.68
N PRO A 27 11.29 -17.44 0.92
CA PRO A 27 12.56 -16.93 0.42
C PRO A 27 12.66 -16.96 -1.12
N LEU A 28 13.25 -15.91 -1.68
CA LEU A 28 13.52 -15.76 -3.12
C LEU A 28 15.00 -15.36 -3.33
N PRO A 29 15.74 -15.95 -4.28
CA PRO A 29 17.08 -15.49 -4.62
C PRO A 29 17.07 -14.03 -5.08
N ILE A 30 18.02 -13.22 -4.62
CA ILE A 30 18.09 -11.78 -4.98
C ILE A 30 18.21 -11.59 -6.50
N SER A 31 18.91 -12.50 -7.20
CA SER A 31 19.05 -12.48 -8.66
C SER A 31 17.71 -12.63 -9.41
N GLU A 32 16.65 -13.10 -8.75
CA GLU A 32 15.32 -13.24 -9.33
C GLU A 32 14.39 -12.04 -9.10
N MET A 33 14.76 -11.08 -8.24
CA MET A 33 13.90 -9.93 -7.89
C MET A 33 13.49 -9.09 -9.10
N GLY A 34 14.36 -8.94 -10.10
CA GLY A 34 14.08 -8.13 -11.28
C GLY A 34 13.89 -6.64 -10.97
N VAL A 35 13.06 -5.97 -11.76
CA VAL A 35 12.60 -4.60 -11.45
C VAL A 35 11.74 -4.68 -10.19
N THR A 36 11.97 -3.78 -9.23
CA THR A 36 11.28 -3.77 -7.94
C THR A 36 10.96 -2.33 -7.52
N LEU A 37 9.70 -2.06 -7.19
CA LEU A 37 9.30 -0.87 -6.46
C LEU A 37 9.49 -1.13 -4.95
N MET A 38 10.39 -0.38 -4.32
CA MET A 38 10.87 -0.69 -2.97
C MET A 38 9.90 -0.28 -1.86
N HIS A 39 8.93 0.58 -2.15
CA HIS A 39 7.97 1.08 -1.17
C HIS A 39 6.64 1.37 -1.85
N GLU A 40 5.67 0.48 -1.67
CA GLU A 40 4.31 0.66 -2.18
C GLU A 40 3.29 0.15 -1.16
N HIS A 41 2.06 0.63 -1.26
CA HIS A 41 0.93 0.15 -0.47
C HIS A 41 -0.07 -0.56 -1.38
N ILE A 42 -0.08 -1.90 -1.37
CA ILE A 42 -1.06 -2.68 -2.15
C ILE A 42 -2.45 -2.56 -1.52
N LEU A 43 -2.52 -2.72 -0.19
CA LEU A 43 -3.70 -2.47 0.61
C LEU A 43 -3.33 -1.54 1.76
N LEU A 44 -4.22 -0.61 2.11
CA LEU A 44 -3.95 0.43 3.09
C LEU A 44 -5.23 0.87 3.79
N ASP A 45 -5.16 0.95 5.12
CA ASP A 45 -6.10 1.72 5.93
C ASP A 45 -5.42 3.00 6.42
N ALA A 46 -5.70 4.12 5.76
CA ALA A 46 -5.26 5.44 6.18
C ALA A 46 -6.40 6.25 6.83
N SER A 47 -7.47 5.60 7.30
CA SER A 47 -8.60 6.28 7.96
C SER A 47 -8.19 7.11 9.18
N GLY A 48 -7.11 6.75 9.86
CA GLY A 48 -6.53 7.54 10.96
C GLY A 48 -5.88 8.86 10.51
N LYS A 49 -5.68 9.07 9.20
CA LYS A 49 -5.20 10.32 8.60
C LYS A 49 -6.32 11.18 8.03
N TRP A 50 -7.52 10.62 7.88
CA TRP A 50 -8.67 11.35 7.38
C TRP A 50 -9.05 12.49 8.35
N VAL A 51 -9.25 13.69 7.81
CA VAL A 51 -9.63 14.86 8.58
C VAL A 51 -11.08 15.23 8.24
N PRO A 52 -12.02 15.16 9.20
CA PRO A 52 -13.40 15.53 8.93
C PRO A 52 -13.51 17.02 8.57
N PRO A 53 -14.40 17.39 7.64
CA PRO A 53 -14.59 18.79 7.26
C PRO A 53 -15.14 19.61 8.43
N CYS A 54 -14.67 20.86 8.56
CA CYS A 54 -15.16 21.78 9.59
C CYS A 54 -16.52 22.41 9.23
N CYS A 55 -16.79 22.58 7.93
CA CYS A 55 -18.02 23.18 7.42
C CYS A 55 -19.00 22.11 6.92
N CYS A 56 -20.30 22.30 7.21
CA CYS A 56 -21.35 21.38 6.75
C CYS A 56 -21.47 21.31 5.22
N SER A 57 -21.10 22.38 4.51
CA SER A 57 -21.09 22.43 3.04
C SER A 57 -20.19 21.35 2.44
N ASP A 58 -19.07 21.05 3.09
CA ASP A 58 -18.00 20.23 2.50
C ASP A 58 -18.19 18.74 2.83
N ARG A 59 -19.19 18.42 3.66
CA ARG A 59 -19.51 17.05 4.06
C ARG A 59 -19.84 16.16 2.86
N HIS A 60 -20.47 16.72 1.83
CA HIS A 60 -20.75 15.94 0.63
C HIS A 60 -19.47 15.54 -0.11
N LEU A 61 -18.43 16.39 -0.11
CA LEU A 61 -17.13 16.07 -0.72
C LEU A 61 -16.35 15.05 0.11
N ALA A 62 -16.42 15.16 1.44
CA ALA A 62 -15.66 14.28 2.33
C ALA A 62 -16.17 12.83 2.34
N GLU A 63 -17.48 12.63 2.15
CA GLU A 63 -18.11 11.30 2.24
C GLU A 63 -18.47 10.70 0.86
N MET A 64 -18.41 11.48 -0.23
CA MET A 64 -18.68 10.93 -1.55
C MET A 64 -17.52 10.03 -2.03
N PRO A 65 -17.82 8.98 -2.80
CA PRO A 65 -16.78 8.15 -3.42
C PRO A 65 -15.86 8.98 -4.34
N VAL A 66 -14.64 8.52 -4.57
CA VAL A 66 -13.74 9.09 -5.57
C VAL A 66 -14.36 8.92 -6.95
N LYS A 67 -14.55 10.04 -7.67
CA LYS A 67 -15.14 10.09 -9.01
C LYS A 67 -14.56 11.24 -9.81
N MET A 68 -14.79 11.25 -11.12
CA MET A 68 -14.28 12.32 -11.99
C MET A 68 -14.69 13.72 -11.53
N GLU A 69 -15.87 13.87 -10.92
CA GLU A 69 -16.41 15.15 -10.49
C GLU A 69 -15.67 15.77 -9.30
N ASN A 70 -14.97 14.97 -8.48
CA ASN A 70 -14.29 15.45 -7.27
C ASN A 70 -12.75 15.38 -7.35
N LEU A 71 -12.17 14.94 -8.46
CA LEU A 71 -10.71 14.84 -8.60
C LEU A 71 -9.98 16.18 -8.42
N GLY A 72 -10.61 17.30 -8.81
CA GLY A 72 -10.06 18.63 -8.60
C GLY A 72 -9.82 18.93 -7.12
N GLU A 73 -10.81 18.66 -6.27
CA GLU A 73 -10.72 18.85 -4.82
C GLU A 73 -9.70 17.88 -4.19
N LEU A 74 -9.73 16.61 -4.60
CA LEU A 74 -8.81 15.59 -4.08
C LEU A 74 -7.35 15.86 -4.44
N SER A 75 -7.09 16.51 -5.57
CA SER A 75 -5.74 16.92 -5.95
C SER A 75 -5.15 17.97 -5.01
N LEU A 76 -6.00 18.77 -4.36
CA LEU A 76 -5.60 19.81 -3.39
C LEU A 76 -5.54 19.25 -1.97
N ASN A 77 -6.48 18.37 -1.60
CA ASN A 77 -6.53 17.77 -0.27
C ASN A 77 -6.98 16.30 -0.33
N PRO A 78 -6.07 15.35 -0.59
CA PRO A 78 -6.42 13.94 -0.74
C PRO A 78 -6.97 13.31 0.54
N LEU A 79 -6.63 13.87 1.71
CA LEU A 79 -7.06 13.38 3.02
C LEU A 79 -8.46 13.87 3.41
N MET A 80 -9.12 14.69 2.59
CA MET A 80 -10.49 15.14 2.87
C MET A 80 -11.54 14.07 2.58
N SER A 81 -11.28 13.18 1.60
CA SER A 81 -12.20 12.10 1.27
C SER A 81 -11.89 10.87 2.11
N ARG A 82 -12.92 10.36 2.78
CA ARG A 82 -12.82 9.09 3.51
C ARG A 82 -12.51 7.93 2.58
N ASP A 83 -13.15 7.92 1.40
CA ASP A 83 -13.00 6.88 0.38
C ASP A 83 -11.55 6.83 -0.15
N ASN A 84 -10.97 7.99 -0.44
CA ASN A 84 -9.57 8.09 -0.90
C ASN A 84 -8.53 7.68 0.15
N CYS A 85 -8.90 7.61 1.44
CA CYS A 85 -8.00 7.17 2.51
C CYS A 85 -7.96 5.64 2.67
N GLN A 86 -8.56 4.88 1.78
CA GLN A 86 -8.66 3.42 1.87
C GLN A 86 -8.30 2.77 0.53
N LEU A 87 -7.40 1.79 0.58
CA LEU A 87 -7.08 0.92 -0.55
C LEU A 87 -7.48 -0.51 -0.15
N PHE A 88 -8.75 -0.85 -0.34
CA PHE A 88 -9.30 -2.15 0.08
C PHE A 88 -9.85 -3.00 -1.07
N ASP A 89 -9.98 -2.43 -2.27
CA ASP A 89 -10.45 -3.17 -3.44
C ASP A 89 -9.32 -4.05 -4.01
N VAL A 90 -9.43 -5.36 -3.76
CA VAL A 90 -8.44 -6.34 -4.20
C VAL A 90 -8.44 -6.52 -5.71
N ASP A 91 -9.60 -6.40 -6.36
CA ASP A 91 -9.71 -6.59 -7.81
C ASP A 91 -9.02 -5.42 -8.54
N VAL A 92 -9.21 -4.19 -8.06
CA VAL A 92 -8.49 -3.00 -8.55
C VAL A 92 -6.99 -3.15 -8.30
N ALA A 93 -6.57 -3.56 -7.10
CA ALA A 93 -5.16 -3.76 -6.78
C ALA A 93 -4.49 -4.79 -7.72
N ILE A 94 -5.18 -5.90 -8.04
CA ILE A 94 -4.70 -6.90 -9.00
C ILE A 94 -4.57 -6.30 -10.41
N GLU A 95 -5.55 -5.52 -10.85
CA GLU A 95 -5.50 -4.85 -12.16
C GLU A 95 -4.29 -3.91 -12.26
N GLU A 96 -4.05 -3.09 -11.23
CA GLU A 96 -2.93 -2.15 -11.19
C GLU A 96 -1.57 -2.86 -11.13
N LEU A 97 -1.44 -3.90 -10.31
CA LEU A 97 -0.23 -4.74 -10.28
C LEU A 97 0.03 -5.46 -11.60
N THR A 98 -1.04 -5.82 -12.33
CA THR A 98 -0.92 -6.41 -13.67
C THR A 98 -0.28 -5.43 -14.65
N LYS A 99 -0.57 -4.12 -14.55
CA LYS A 99 0.07 -3.07 -15.36
C LYS A 99 1.57 -2.97 -15.04
N TYR A 100 1.95 -3.03 -13.76
CA TYR A 100 3.36 -3.09 -13.36
C TYR A 100 4.09 -4.31 -13.93
N ARG A 101 3.48 -5.49 -13.82
CA ARG A 101 4.02 -6.74 -14.37
C ARG A 101 4.24 -6.67 -15.89
N ALA A 102 3.35 -5.97 -16.62
CA ALA A 102 3.48 -5.79 -18.06
C ALA A 102 4.72 -4.96 -18.48
N LEU A 103 5.23 -4.11 -17.59
CA LEU A 103 6.39 -3.23 -17.82
C LEU A 103 7.72 -3.81 -17.28
N ALA A 104 7.85 -5.14 -17.27
CA ALA A 104 9.00 -5.90 -16.78
C ALA A 104 9.15 -5.98 -15.24
N GLY A 105 8.16 -5.50 -14.49
CA GLY A 105 8.02 -5.84 -13.07
C GLY A 105 7.96 -7.35 -12.89
N LYS A 106 8.77 -7.92 -11.98
CA LYS A 106 8.73 -9.35 -11.67
C LYS A 106 7.91 -9.60 -10.41
N ARG A 107 6.84 -10.37 -10.61
CA ARG A 107 5.86 -10.85 -9.62
C ARG A 107 5.03 -9.74 -8.97
#